data_AF-A0A918MR00-F1
#
_entry.id   AF-A0A918MR00-F1
#
_cell.length_a   1.000
_cell.length_b   1.000
_cell.length_c   1.000
_cell.angle_alpha   90.00
_cell.angle_beta   90.00
_cell.angle_gamma   90.00
#
_symmetry.space_group_name_H-M   'P 1'
#
loop_
_entity.id
_entity.type
_entity.pdbx_description
1 polymer ?
#
loop_
_entity_poly.entity_id
_entity_poly.type
_entity_poly.pdbx_seq_one_letter_code
_entity_poly.pdbx_strand_id
1 'polypeptide(L)'
;MPLEGEYEPSPEQWVREQVELYESSGGTKGTTLRDTGLPVIVLTTRGARSGKIRKTPLMRVEHDGAYAVVASQGGAPRHPVWYFNVRSEPHVELQDGPVRRDMRAREVTGPEKDAWWERAVAAFPPYAEYQEKTSREIPVFVLEPLDGS
;
A
#
# COMPACT_ATOMS: atom_id res chain seq x y z
N MET A 1 15.40 -9.95 -1.22
CA MET A 1 15.97 -9.57 -2.54
C MET A 1 14.95 -8.67 -3.19
N PRO A 2 15.33 -7.46 -3.63
CA PRO A 2 14.37 -6.49 -4.17
C PRO A 2 13.59 -7.09 -5.35
N LEU A 3 12.35 -6.62 -5.53
CA LEU A 3 11.51 -7.07 -6.65
C LEU A 3 12.09 -6.60 -7.99
N GLU A 4 12.62 -7.52 -8.78
CA GLU A 4 13.17 -7.24 -10.11
C GLU A 4 12.12 -7.40 -11.23
N GLY A 5 12.17 -6.52 -12.22
CA GLY A 5 11.38 -6.58 -13.45
C GLY A 5 11.17 -5.23 -14.12
N GLU A 6 10.57 -5.24 -15.31
CA GLU A 6 10.18 -4.01 -16.02
C GLU A 6 9.11 -3.26 -15.21
N TYR A 7 9.37 -2.00 -14.85
CA TYR A 7 8.38 -1.14 -14.18
C TYR A 7 7.39 -0.58 -15.21
N GLU A 8 6.10 -0.81 -14.98
CA GLU A 8 5.03 -0.18 -15.77
C GLU A 8 4.19 0.74 -14.89
N PRO A 9 4.31 2.07 -15.06
CA PRO A 9 3.61 3.07 -14.25
C PRO A 9 2.08 2.98 -14.33
N SER A 10 1.41 3.56 -13.34
CA SER A 10 -0.06 3.69 -13.34
C SER A 10 -0.56 4.47 -14.56
N PRO A 11 -1.73 4.16 -15.15
CA PRO A 11 -2.34 5.03 -16.17
C PRO A 11 -2.82 6.36 -15.59
N GLU A 12 -3.03 6.45 -14.27
CA GLU A 12 -3.42 7.68 -13.58
C GLU A 12 -2.22 8.63 -13.46
N GLN A 13 -2.31 9.81 -14.08
CA GLN A 13 -1.20 10.78 -14.15
C GLN A 13 -0.66 11.17 -12.76
N TRP A 14 -1.54 11.58 -11.86
CA TRP A 14 -1.14 12.02 -10.52
C TRP A 14 -0.45 10.91 -9.72
N VAL A 15 -0.82 9.64 -9.93
CA VAL A 15 -0.16 8.50 -9.28
C VAL A 15 1.26 8.35 -9.80
N ARG A 16 1.47 8.45 -11.12
CA ARG A 16 2.80 8.36 -11.72
C ARG A 16 3.70 9.48 -11.22
N GLU A 17 3.21 10.71 -11.28
CA GLU A 17 3.96 11.90 -10.86
C GLU A 17 4.34 11.84 -9.38
N GLN A 18 3.43 11.37 -8.52
CA GLN A 18 3.73 11.19 -7.11
C GLN A 18 4.82 10.14 -6.88
N VAL A 19 4.71 8.96 -7.53
CA VAL A 19 5.74 7.90 -7.40
C VAL A 19 7.09 8.39 -7.94
N GLU A 20 7.11 9.05 -9.10
CA GLU A 20 8.33 9.59 -9.70
C GLU A 20 8.99 10.62 -8.78
N LEU A 21 8.22 11.57 -8.22
CA LEU A 21 8.74 12.55 -7.27
C LEU A 21 9.25 11.91 -5.98
N TYR A 22 8.52 10.91 -5.46
CA TYR A 22 8.92 10.16 -4.27
C TYR A 22 10.26 9.47 -4.50
N GLU A 23 10.40 8.72 -5.59
CA GLU A 23 11.60 7.93 -5.84
C GLU A 23 12.80 8.76 -6.29
N SER A 24 12.61 9.71 -7.21
CA SER A 24 13.70 10.58 -7.71
C SER A 24 14.30 11.46 -6.62
N SER A 25 13.52 11.79 -5.58
CA SER A 25 13.98 12.54 -4.42
C SER A 25 14.58 11.67 -3.31
N GLY A 26 14.67 10.35 -3.50
CA GLY A 26 15.08 9.41 -2.46
C GLY A 26 14.14 9.39 -1.26
N GLY A 27 12.85 9.68 -1.47
CA GLY A 27 11.84 9.71 -0.42
C GLY A 27 11.84 10.95 0.46
N THR A 28 12.23 12.10 -0.09
CA THR A 28 12.23 13.40 0.62
C THR A 28 11.15 14.36 0.12
N LYS A 29 10.56 14.10 -1.05
CA LYS A 29 9.46 14.87 -1.65
C LYS A 29 8.33 13.93 -2.07
N GLY A 30 7.11 14.44 -2.20
CA GLY A 30 5.95 13.62 -2.61
C GLY A 30 5.50 12.59 -1.56
N THR A 31 5.99 12.72 -0.32
CA THR A 31 5.80 11.75 0.78
C THR A 31 4.48 11.88 1.52
N THR A 32 3.62 12.81 1.10
CA THR A 32 2.29 13.03 1.68
C THR A 32 1.21 12.92 0.62
N LEU A 33 -0.02 12.60 1.04
CA LEU A 33 -1.18 12.57 0.17
C LEU A 33 -1.57 14.00 -0.23
N ARG A 34 -1.12 14.44 -1.40
CA ARG A 34 -1.40 15.79 -1.96
C ARG A 34 -1.17 16.86 -0.88
N ASP A 35 -2.14 17.77 -0.71
CA ASP A 35 -2.09 18.88 0.23
C ASP A 35 -2.59 18.53 1.64
N THR A 36 -2.92 17.26 1.91
CA THR A 36 -3.44 16.85 3.24
C THR A 36 -2.36 16.79 4.31
N GLY A 37 -1.09 16.73 3.91
CA GLY A 37 0.04 16.52 4.83
C GLY A 37 0.12 15.11 5.43
N LEU A 38 -0.84 14.23 5.15
CA LEU A 38 -0.86 12.87 5.69
C LEU A 38 0.18 12.00 4.98
N PRO A 39 1.01 11.25 5.72
CA PRO A 39 2.13 10.49 5.15
C PRO A 39 1.66 9.33 4.28
N VAL A 40 2.40 9.05 3.21
CA VAL A 40 2.21 7.89 2.33
C VAL A 40 3.48 7.07 2.19
N ILE A 41 3.29 5.78 1.92
CA ILE A 41 4.32 4.84 1.50
C ILE A 41 4.17 4.55 0.01
N VAL A 42 5.21 4.01 -0.62
CA VAL A 42 5.11 3.42 -1.96
C VAL A 42 5.21 1.90 -1.84
N LEU A 43 4.14 1.21 -2.23
CA LEU A 43 4.09 -0.24 -2.31
C LEU A 43 4.47 -0.70 -3.72
N THR A 44 5.48 -1.55 -3.81
CA THR A 44 5.92 -2.20 -5.05
C THR A 44 5.43 -3.64 -5.07
N THR A 45 4.76 -4.04 -6.15
CA THR A 45 4.17 -5.38 -6.32
C THR A 45 4.49 -5.95 -7.70
N ARG A 46 4.46 -7.28 -7.84
CA ARG A 46 4.55 -7.95 -9.14
C ARG A 46 3.15 -8.11 -9.75
N GLY A 47 2.96 -7.63 -10.98
CA GLY A 47 1.68 -7.72 -11.67
C GLY A 47 1.23 -9.17 -11.89
N ALA A 48 0.10 -9.58 -11.31
CA ALA A 48 -0.37 -10.97 -11.33
C ALA A 48 -0.55 -11.55 -12.75
N ARG A 49 -0.90 -10.71 -13.73
CA ARG A 49 -1.06 -11.11 -15.13
C ARG A 49 0.16 -10.77 -16.00
N SER A 50 0.78 -9.63 -15.76
CA SER A 50 1.81 -9.06 -16.64
C SER A 50 3.24 -9.41 -16.24
N GLY A 51 3.48 -9.86 -15.01
CA GLY A 51 4.84 -10.04 -14.45
C GLY A 51 5.62 -8.75 -14.18
N LYS A 52 5.23 -7.64 -14.83
CA LYS A 52 5.78 -6.28 -14.64
C LYS A 52 5.65 -5.77 -13.21
N ILE A 53 6.61 -4.95 -12.80
CA ILE A 53 6.61 -4.25 -11.52
C ILE A 53 5.58 -3.11 -11.54
N ARG A 54 4.81 -2.99 -10.46
CA ARG A 54 3.80 -1.94 -10.23
C ARG A 54 4.08 -1.24 -8.92
N LYS A 55 3.98 0.09 -8.94
CA LYS A 55 4.17 0.94 -7.76
C LYS A 55 2.88 1.66 -7.44
N THR A 56 2.49 1.71 -6.18
CA THR A 56 1.24 2.33 -5.73
C THR A 56 1.47 3.09 -4.43
N PRO A 57 1.22 4.41 -4.40
CA PRO A 57 1.22 5.17 -3.17
C PRO A 57 0.00 4.80 -2.32
N LEU A 58 0.20 4.52 -1.03
CA LEU A 58 -0.85 4.16 -0.07
C LEU A 58 -0.63 4.91 1.25
N MET A 59 -1.69 5.07 2.03
CA MET A 59 -1.59 5.72 3.35
C MET A 59 -0.60 4.97 4.25
N ARG A 60 0.26 5.70 4.96
CA ARG A 60 1.19 5.11 5.92
C ARG A 60 0.44 4.72 7.19
N VAL A 61 0.23 3.43 7.39
CA VAL A 61 -0.27 2.84 8.64
C VAL A 61 0.81 1.91 9.17
N GLU A 62 1.48 2.30 10.23
CA GLU A 62 2.67 1.59 10.75
C GLU A 62 2.54 1.36 12.26
N HIS A 63 3.01 0.21 12.71
CA HIS A 63 3.09 -0.14 14.11
C HIS A 63 4.18 -1.20 14.32
N ASP A 64 5.14 -0.91 15.21
CA ASP A 64 6.24 -1.80 15.59
C ASP A 64 7.00 -2.39 14.39
N GLY A 65 7.18 -1.61 13.33
CA GLY A 65 7.90 -2.01 12.13
C GLY A 65 7.08 -2.84 11.12
N ALA A 66 5.84 -3.20 11.45
CA ALA A 66 4.87 -3.76 10.53
C ALA A 66 3.97 -2.65 9.95
N TYR A 67 3.40 -2.90 8.77
CA TYR A 67 2.56 -1.91 8.08
C TYR A 67 1.24 -2.51 7.64
N ALA A 68 0.14 -1.75 7.73
CA ALA A 68 -1.12 -2.14 7.10
C ALA A 68 -1.31 -1.40 5.76
N VAL A 69 -1.67 -2.15 4.72
CA VAL A 69 -2.11 -1.61 3.44
C VAL A 69 -3.59 -1.95 3.19
N VAL A 70 -4.38 -0.92 2.92
CA VAL A 70 -5.85 -1.02 2.88
C VAL A 70 -6.37 -0.96 1.45
N ALA A 71 -7.02 -2.03 0.98
CA ALA A 71 -7.58 -2.16 -0.36
C ALA A 71 -8.96 -1.48 -0.50
N SER A 72 -9.04 -0.20 -0.15
CA SER A 72 -10.29 0.56 -0.13
C SER A 72 -10.70 1.09 -1.51
N GLN A 73 -9.75 1.54 -2.34
CA GLN A 73 -10.01 2.24 -3.61
C GLN A 73 -11.13 3.31 -3.47
N GLY A 74 -11.11 4.09 -2.38
CA GLY A 74 -12.11 5.14 -2.13
C GLY A 74 -13.54 4.62 -1.87
N GLY A 75 -13.69 3.36 -1.48
CA GLY A 75 -15.01 2.73 -1.29
C GLY A 75 -15.61 2.15 -2.57
N ALA A 76 -14.85 2.10 -3.68
CA ALA A 76 -15.33 1.51 -4.92
C ALA A 76 -15.79 0.04 -4.71
N PRO A 77 -16.80 -0.44 -5.46
CA PRO A 77 -17.32 -1.81 -5.31
C PRO A 77 -16.32 -2.89 -5.78
N ARG A 78 -15.25 -2.49 -6.47
CA ARG A 78 -14.17 -3.36 -6.95
C ARG A 78 -12.92 -3.17 -6.11
N HIS A 79 -12.10 -4.23 -6.03
CA HIS A 79 -10.77 -4.15 -5.46
C HIS A 79 -9.79 -3.44 -6.42
N PRO A 80 -8.78 -2.73 -5.87
CA PRO A 80 -7.71 -2.15 -6.68
C PRO A 80 -6.84 -3.24 -7.31
N VAL A 81 -6.15 -2.94 -8.41
CA VAL A 81 -5.33 -3.94 -9.12
C VAL A 81 -4.24 -4.54 -8.22
N TRP A 82 -3.59 -3.72 -7.38
CA TRP A 82 -2.52 -4.18 -6.49
C TRP A 82 -2.99 -5.24 -5.49
N TYR A 83 -4.27 -5.26 -5.12
CA TYR A 83 -4.84 -6.31 -4.26
C TYR A 83 -4.66 -7.69 -4.88
N PHE A 84 -4.94 -7.82 -6.18
CA PHE A 84 -4.78 -9.08 -6.91
C PHE A 84 -3.31 -9.45 -7.10
N ASN A 85 -2.43 -8.45 -7.24
CA ASN A 85 -0.98 -8.67 -7.29
C ASN A 85 -0.47 -9.30 -6.00
N VAL A 86 -0.81 -8.69 -4.86
CA VAL A 86 -0.41 -9.17 -3.52
C VAL A 86 -0.99 -10.55 -3.20
N ARG A 87 -2.24 -10.80 -3.57
CA ARG A 87 -2.87 -12.13 -3.46
C ARG A 87 -2.12 -13.21 -4.26
N SER A 88 -1.52 -12.85 -5.39
CA SER A 88 -0.82 -13.77 -6.28
C SER A 88 0.66 -13.96 -5.89
N GLU A 89 1.31 -12.90 -5.43
CA GLU A 89 2.71 -12.88 -4.98
C GLU A 89 2.79 -12.02 -3.71
N PRO A 90 2.89 -12.63 -2.52
CA PRO A 90 2.90 -11.90 -1.26
C PRO A 90 4.23 -11.19 -0.97
N HIS A 91 5.32 -11.46 -1.71
CA HIS A 91 6.55 -10.68 -1.60
C HIS A 91 6.37 -9.30 -2.24
N VAL A 92 6.50 -8.26 -1.43
CA VAL A 92 6.41 -6.85 -1.83
C VAL A 92 7.64 -6.08 -1.38
N GLU A 93 7.95 -4.97 -2.05
CA GLU A 93 8.89 -3.97 -1.53
C GLU A 93 8.08 -2.78 -1.02
N LEU A 94 8.41 -2.29 0.17
CA LEU A 94 7.83 -1.12 0.79
C LEU A 94 8.88 0.00 0.85
N GLN A 95 8.54 1.19 0.36
CA GLN A 95 9.30 2.39 0.60
C GLN A 95 8.55 3.34 1.56
N ASP A 96 9.19 3.66 2.69
CA ASP A 96 8.76 4.65 3.68
C ASP A 96 9.85 5.72 3.83
N GLY A 97 9.64 6.87 3.22
CA GLY A 97 10.64 7.91 3.04
C GLY A 97 11.91 7.35 2.37
N PRO A 98 13.10 7.56 2.96
CA PRO A 98 14.36 7.08 2.41
C PRO A 98 14.58 5.57 2.61
N VAL A 99 13.73 4.90 3.39
CA VAL A 99 13.91 3.48 3.75
C VAL A 99 13.12 2.59 2.80
N ARG A 100 13.81 1.62 2.18
CA ARG A 100 13.21 0.55 1.38
C ARG A 100 13.43 -0.80 2.05
N ARG A 101 12.39 -1.63 2.11
CA ARG A 101 12.44 -2.95 2.74
C ARG A 101 11.62 -3.97 1.95
N ASP A 102 12.16 -5.18 1.84
CA ASP A 102 11.39 -6.34 1.40
C ASP A 102 10.47 -6.81 2.53
N MET A 103 9.19 -7.00 2.21
CA MET A 103 8.16 -7.39 3.17
C MET A 103 7.33 -8.55 2.61
N ARG A 104 6.69 -9.31 3.50
CA ARG A 104 5.66 -10.28 3.17
C ARG A 104 4.30 -9.71 3.52
N ALA A 105 3.41 -9.68 2.54
CA ALA A 105 2.03 -9.31 2.74
C ALA A 105 1.17 -10.52 3.15
N ARG A 106 0.33 -10.32 4.16
CA ARG A 106 -0.64 -11.30 4.65
C ARG A 106 -1.98 -10.62 4.87
N GLU A 107 -3.03 -11.13 4.22
CA GLU A 107 -4.39 -10.64 4.47
C GLU A 107 -4.81 -11.00 5.90
N VAL A 108 -5.31 -10.02 6.64
CA VAL A 108 -5.78 -10.21 8.03
C VAL A 108 -7.29 -10.17 8.10
N THR A 109 -7.84 -10.97 9.01
CA THR A 109 -9.27 -11.08 9.28
C THR A 109 -9.55 -11.11 10.78
N GLY A 110 -10.81 -10.96 11.17
CA GLY A 110 -11.23 -11.03 12.57
C GLY A 110 -10.53 -10.00 13.48
N PRO A 111 -10.21 -10.34 14.74
CA PRO A 111 -9.69 -9.40 15.73
C PRO A 111 -8.38 -8.71 15.32
N GLU A 112 -7.51 -9.41 14.57
CA GLU A 112 -6.26 -8.81 14.08
C GLU A 112 -6.55 -7.69 13.07
N LYS A 113 -7.52 -7.93 12.17
CA LYS A 113 -7.97 -6.92 11.23
C LYS A 113 -8.58 -5.73 11.95
N ASP A 114 -9.42 -5.95 12.96
CA ASP A 114 -10.07 -4.88 13.71
C ASP A 114 -9.03 -3.94 14.33
N ALA A 115 -8.01 -4.51 14.97
CA ALA A 115 -6.92 -3.73 15.56
C ALA A 115 -6.12 -2.93 14.51
N TRP A 116 -5.87 -3.49 13.32
CA TRP A 116 -5.21 -2.74 12.24
C TRP A 116 -6.12 -1.72 11.57
N TRP A 117 -7.43 -1.98 11.55
CA TRP A 117 -8.42 -1.08 11.02
C TRP A 117 -8.54 0.19 11.87
N GLU A 118 -8.54 0.05 13.21
CA GLU A 118 -8.50 1.20 14.13
C GLU A 118 -7.28 2.09 13.85
N ARG A 119 -6.09 1.49 13.69
CA ARG A 119 -4.86 2.21 13.32
C ARG A 119 -4.99 2.88 11.95
N ALA A 120 -5.59 2.20 10.98
CA ALA A 120 -5.78 2.75 9.64
C ALA A 120 -6.71 3.97 9.66
N VAL A 121 -7.82 3.91 10.39
CA VAL A 121 -8.74 5.05 10.56
C VAL A 121 -8.07 6.19 11.32
N ALA A 122 -7.24 5.90 12.33
CA ALA A 122 -6.46 6.92 13.03
C ALA A 122 -5.47 7.64 12.09
N ALA A 123 -4.82 6.91 11.18
CA ALA A 123 -3.89 7.46 10.20
C ALA A 123 -4.60 8.20 9.04
N PHE A 124 -5.78 7.73 8.64
CA PHE A 124 -6.58 8.29 7.57
C PHE A 124 -8.08 8.15 7.88
N PRO A 125 -8.68 9.14 8.56
CA PRO A 125 -10.08 9.11 8.98
C PRO A 125 -11.11 8.78 7.89
N PRO A 126 -10.92 9.18 6.61
CA PRO A 126 -11.88 8.83 5.56
C PRO A 126 -12.06 7.33 5.31
N TYR A 127 -11.20 6.44 5.81
CA TYR A 127 -11.44 5.00 5.72
C TYR A 127 -12.75 4.57 6.39
N ALA A 128 -13.16 5.22 7.48
CA ALA A 128 -14.43 4.92 8.15
C ALA A 128 -15.61 5.12 7.20
N GLU A 129 -15.67 6.26 6.51
CA GLU A 129 -16.71 6.52 5.51
C GLU A 129 -16.65 5.54 4.33
N TYR A 130 -15.46 5.09 3.93
CA TYR A 130 -15.33 4.17 2.80
C TYR A 130 -15.91 2.79 3.13
N GLN A 131 -15.82 2.36 4.39
CA GLN A 131 -16.42 1.12 4.86
C GLN A 131 -17.95 1.19 4.83
N GLU A 132 -18.55 2.34 5.15
CA GLU A 132 -20.00 2.54 5.08
C GLU A 132 -20.54 2.58 3.64
N LYS A 133 -19.72 3.07 2.69
CA LYS A 133 -20.09 3.23 1.28
C LYS A 133 -20.08 1.93 0.48
N THR A 134 -19.71 0.80 1.08
CA THR A 134 -19.56 -0.46 0.36
C THR A 134 -20.10 -1.65 1.14
N SER A 135 -20.67 -2.62 0.44
CA SER A 135 -21.16 -3.87 1.04
C SER A 135 -20.09 -4.96 1.11
N ARG A 136 -18.94 -4.76 0.45
CA ARG A 136 -17.81 -5.68 0.53
C ARG A 136 -17.02 -5.42 1.80
N GLU A 137 -16.46 -6.47 2.36
CA GLU A 137 -15.41 -6.30 3.34
C GLU A 137 -14.19 -5.63 2.68
N ILE A 138 -13.72 -4.50 3.23
CA ILE A 138 -12.49 -3.85 2.76
C ILE A 138 -11.30 -4.70 3.22
N PRO A 139 -10.49 -5.26 2.31
CA PRO A 139 -9.35 -6.08 2.70
C PRO A 139 -8.24 -5.22 3.31
N VAL A 140 -7.59 -5.78 4.32
CA VAL A 140 -6.40 -5.22 4.97
C VAL A 140 -5.30 -6.27 4.88
N PHE A 141 -4.11 -5.86 4.42
CA PHE A 141 -2.93 -6.71 4.43
C PHE A 141 -1.92 -6.12 5.40
N VAL A 142 -1.40 -6.97 6.28
CA VAL A 142 -0.25 -6.62 7.11
C VAL A 142 1.01 -7.01 6.35
N LEU A 143 1.96 -6.09 6.31
CA LEU A 143 3.29 -6.25 5.74
C LEU A 143 4.26 -6.47 6.90
N GLU A 144 4.89 -7.64 6.91
CA GLU A 144 5.87 -8.05 7.91
C GLU A 144 7.24 -8.12 7.24
N PRO A 145 8.34 -7.66 7.88
CA PRO A 145 9.68 -7.80 7.31
C PRO A 145 10.00 -9.26 6.97
N LEU A 146 10.66 -9.50 5.84
CA LEU A 146 11.14 -10.85 5.50
C LEU A 146 12.29 -11.30 6.42
N ASP A 147 13.00 -10.34 6.99
CA ASP A 147 14.12 -10.57 7.92
C ASP A 147 13.59 -10.51 9.36
N GLY A 148 12.80 -11.53 9.72
CA GLY A 148 12.32 -11.78 11.07
C GLY A 148 12.63 -13.21 11.50
N SER A 149 13.86 -13.44 11.94
CA SER A 149 14.28 -14.55 12.81
C SER A 149 15.00 -13.98 14.02
#